data_AF-A0A925XUZ9-F1
#
_entry.id   AF-A0A925XUZ9-F1
#
_cell.length_a   1.000
_cell.length_b   1.000
_cell.length_c   1.000
_cell.angle_alpha   90.00
_cell.angle_beta   90.00
_cell.angle_gamma   90.00
#
_symmetry.space_group_name_H-M   'P 1'
#
loop_
_entity.id
_entity.type
_entity.pdbx_description
1 polymer ?
#
loop_
_entity_poly.entity_id
_entity_poly.type
_entity_poly.pdbx_seq_one_letter_code
_entity_poly.pdbx_strand_id
1 'polypeptide(L)'
;ESCPMLWTVEFLTLAARSLNPTGTLVTYACGAAVRTALQAAGLQIGSTAPIGRRSPGTIAAWQGGLPTLSQQEQEHLLTRAAIPYRDPTLTDDAPTLRLRREREQAESQLEMSSHWKKRWTRRRSETG
;
A
#
# COMPACT_ATOMS: atom_id res chain seq x y z
N GLU A 1 7.58 6.64 -2.45
CA GLU A 1 8.24 5.66 -3.35
C GLU A 1 9.32 6.36 -4.17
N SER A 2 10.55 5.85 -4.18
CA SER A 2 11.64 6.36 -5.01
C SER A 2 11.44 5.97 -6.48
N CYS A 3 11.00 4.72 -6.73
CA CYS A 3 10.73 4.17 -8.05
C CYS A 3 9.25 3.75 -8.17
N PRO A 4 8.33 4.65 -8.57
CA PRO A 4 6.90 4.33 -8.63
C PRO A 4 6.54 3.24 -9.65
N MET A 5 7.36 3.05 -10.69
CA MET A 5 7.15 2.04 -11.74
C MET A 5 7.09 0.60 -11.17
N LEU A 6 7.80 0.31 -10.08
CA LEU A 6 7.79 -1.01 -9.42
C LEU A 6 6.58 -1.23 -8.48
N TRP A 7 5.74 -0.19 -8.31
CA TRP A 7 4.62 -0.20 -7.37
C TRP A 7 3.29 0.15 -8.03
N THR A 8 3.22 0.03 -9.35
CA THR A 8 1.96 0.14 -10.10
C THR A 8 1.14 -1.13 -9.89
N VAL A 9 -0.18 -1.02 -10.03
CA VAL A 9 -1.07 -2.19 -10.02
C VAL A 9 -0.63 -3.19 -11.09
N GLU A 10 -0.28 -2.70 -12.26
CA GLU A 10 0.05 -3.50 -13.43
C GLU A 10 1.37 -4.27 -13.24
N PHE A 11 2.43 -3.61 -12.75
CA PHE A 11 3.69 -4.29 -12.45
C PHE A 11 3.52 -5.33 -11.34
N LEU A 12 2.83 -4.98 -10.26
CA LEU A 12 2.59 -5.90 -9.15
C LEU A 12 1.68 -7.07 -9.54
N THR A 13 0.78 -6.89 -10.49
CA THR A 13 -0.01 -7.99 -11.08
C THR A 13 0.89 -8.98 -11.81
N LEU A 14 1.88 -8.51 -12.57
CA LEU A 14 2.86 -9.40 -13.22
C LEU A 14 3.75 -10.13 -12.20
N ALA A 15 4.19 -9.43 -11.15
CA ALA A 15 4.96 -10.03 -10.07
C ALA A 15 4.13 -11.11 -9.34
N ALA A 16 2.87 -10.81 -9.02
CA ALA A 16 1.96 -11.75 -8.37
C ALA A 16 1.74 -13.00 -9.21
N ARG A 17 1.54 -12.86 -10.53
CA ARG A 17 1.38 -14.01 -11.45
C ARG A 17 2.60 -14.92 -11.52
N SER A 18 3.78 -14.41 -11.17
CA SER A 18 5.01 -15.20 -11.10
C SER A 18 5.17 -15.95 -9.77
N LEU A 19 4.29 -15.70 -8.79
CA LEU A 19 4.33 -16.41 -7.51
C LEU A 19 3.84 -17.85 -7.68
N ASN A 20 4.48 -18.78 -6.98
CA ASN A 20 3.91 -20.08 -6.71
C ASN A 20 2.51 -19.92 -6.08
N PRO A 21 1.54 -20.81 -6.33
CA PRO A 21 0.23 -20.75 -5.69
C PRO A 21 0.30 -20.56 -4.18
N THR A 22 1.21 -21.21 -3.46
CA THR A 22 1.42 -21.04 -2.01
C THR A 22 2.57 -20.09 -1.68
N GLY A 23 3.05 -19.34 -2.67
CA GLY A 23 4.13 -18.38 -2.54
C GLY A 23 3.69 -17.10 -1.84
N THR A 24 4.66 -16.32 -1.40
CA THR A 24 4.43 -15.07 -0.69
C THR A 24 5.38 -14.01 -1.19
N LEU A 25 4.87 -12.79 -1.36
CA LEU A 25 5.65 -11.58 -1.59
C LEU A 25 5.84 -10.84 -0.27
N VAL A 26 7.08 -10.49 0.06
CA VAL A 26 7.41 -9.72 1.28
C VAL A 26 8.13 -8.46 0.87
N THR A 27 7.72 -7.32 1.43
CA THR A 27 8.36 -6.03 1.19
C THR A 27 8.45 -5.21 2.48
N TYR A 28 9.48 -4.38 2.57
CA TYR A 28 9.59 -3.37 3.61
C TYR A 28 8.59 -2.21 3.40
N ALA A 29 7.97 -2.07 2.23
CA ALA A 29 6.98 -1.01 2.01
C ALA A 29 5.70 -1.27 2.83
N CYS A 30 5.24 -0.28 3.60
CA CYS A 30 3.97 -0.33 4.34
C CYS A 30 3.01 0.80 3.94
N GLY A 31 3.28 1.46 2.81
CA GLY A 31 2.43 2.54 2.30
C GLY A 31 1.07 2.01 1.84
N ALA A 32 0.02 2.82 2.05
CA ALA A 32 -1.34 2.45 1.69
C ALA A 32 -1.49 2.19 0.17
N ALA A 33 -0.82 2.97 -0.68
CA ALA A 33 -0.80 2.76 -2.13
C ALA A 33 -0.24 1.39 -2.54
N VAL A 34 0.89 0.97 -1.95
CA VAL A 34 1.51 -0.33 -2.25
C VAL A 34 0.57 -1.46 -1.82
N ARG A 35 0.01 -1.37 -0.61
CA ARG A 35 -0.94 -2.36 -0.08
C ARG A 35 -2.19 -2.45 -0.94
N THR A 36 -2.74 -1.32 -1.37
CA THR A 36 -3.90 -1.27 -2.27
C THR A 36 -3.56 -1.85 -3.64
N ALA A 37 -2.36 -1.60 -4.17
CA ALA A 37 -1.93 -2.18 -5.43
C ALA A 37 -1.74 -3.71 -5.35
N LEU A 38 -1.22 -4.23 -4.23
CA LEU A 38 -1.15 -5.68 -3.97
C LEU A 38 -2.56 -6.31 -3.87
N GLN A 39 -3.51 -5.63 -3.21
CA GLN A 39 -4.91 -6.06 -3.17
C GLN A 39 -5.56 -6.04 -4.56
N ALA A 40 -5.29 -5.00 -5.36
CA ALA A 40 -5.78 -4.89 -6.73
C ALA A 40 -5.17 -5.96 -7.66
N ALA A 41 -3.96 -6.43 -7.36
CA ALA A 41 -3.35 -7.59 -8.01
C ALA A 41 -3.96 -8.94 -7.57
N GLY A 42 -4.93 -8.94 -6.65
CA GLY A 42 -5.64 -10.12 -6.16
C GLY A 42 -5.01 -10.80 -4.95
N LEU A 43 -3.97 -10.23 -4.35
CA LEU A 43 -3.32 -10.80 -3.17
C LEU A 43 -4.02 -10.35 -1.89
N GLN A 44 -4.09 -11.26 -0.91
CA GLN A 44 -4.37 -10.89 0.47
C GLN A 44 -3.13 -10.20 1.05
N ILE A 45 -3.33 -9.26 1.97
CA ILE A 45 -2.23 -8.49 2.58
C ILE A 45 -2.24 -8.64 4.10
N GLY A 46 -1.05 -8.63 4.68
CA GLY A 46 -0.80 -8.64 6.10
C GLY A 46 0.34 -7.72 6.50
N SER A 47 0.47 -7.49 7.81
CA SER A 47 1.54 -6.67 8.38
C SER A 47 2.64 -7.57 8.92
N THR A 48 3.90 -7.28 8.60
CA THR A 48 5.02 -8.00 9.22
C THR A 48 5.55 -7.24 10.42
N ALA A 49 6.05 -7.98 11.41
CA ALA A 49 6.76 -7.38 12.52
C ALA A 49 7.93 -6.51 12.01
N PRO A 50 8.21 -5.37 12.64
CA PRO A 50 9.35 -4.55 12.25
C PRO A 50 10.66 -5.33 12.50
N ILE A 51 11.41 -5.60 11.44
CA ILE A 51 12.75 -6.19 11.54
C ILE A 51 13.77 -5.05 11.36
N GLY A 52 14.48 -4.68 12.43
CA GLY A 52 15.57 -3.68 12.38
C GLY A 52 15.14 -2.22 12.16
N ARG A 53 13.85 -1.90 12.23
CA ARG A 53 13.32 -0.53 12.08
C ARG A 53 12.04 -0.32 12.89
N ARG A 54 11.54 0.93 12.94
CA ARG A 54 10.31 1.27 13.68
C ARG A 54 9.02 0.90 12.95
N SER A 55 9.02 0.86 11.61
CA SER A 55 7.81 0.61 10.82
C SER A 55 7.65 -0.87 10.42
N PRO A 56 6.40 -1.38 10.40
CA PRO A 56 6.13 -2.74 9.90
C PRO A 56 6.39 -2.85 8.40
N GLY A 57 6.47 -4.06 7.87
CA GLY A 57 6.47 -4.34 6.42
C GLY A 57 5.09 -4.74 5.91
N THR A 58 5.06 -5.26 4.69
CA THR A 58 3.88 -5.90 4.09
C THR A 58 4.25 -7.30 3.64
N ILE A 59 3.37 -8.25 3.95
CA ILE A 59 3.37 -9.61 3.43
C ILE A 59 2.12 -9.77 2.57
N ALA A 60 2.23 -10.40 1.42
CA ALA A 60 1.11 -10.62 0.51
C ALA A 60 1.16 -12.00 -0.14
N ALA A 61 0.01 -12.66 -0.24
CA ALA A 61 -0.09 -14.03 -0.75
C ALA A 61 -1.46 -14.28 -1.39
N TRP A 62 -1.56 -15.34 -2.19
CA TRP A 62 -2.81 -15.76 -2.81
C TRP A 62 -3.80 -16.31 -1.78
N GLN A 63 -3.31 -17.08 -0.80
CA GLN A 63 -4.10 -17.60 0.30
C GLN A 63 -3.95 -16.76 1.57
N GLY A 64 -4.91 -16.94 2.48
CA GLY A 64 -4.91 -16.32 3.79
C GLY A 64 -3.97 -16.98 4.80
N GLY A 65 -4.24 -16.72 6.08
CA GLY A 65 -3.32 -17.09 7.17
C GLY A 65 -2.19 -16.07 7.38
N LEU A 66 -2.30 -14.90 6.75
CA LEU A 66 -1.38 -13.79 6.97
C LEU A 66 -1.70 -13.06 8.29
N PRO A 67 -0.69 -12.48 8.95
CA PRO A 67 -0.94 -11.59 10.09
C PRO A 67 -1.83 -10.42 9.69
N THR A 68 -2.82 -10.09 10.53
CA THR A 68 -3.77 -9.03 10.22
C THR A 68 -3.13 -7.64 10.27
N LEU A 69 -3.68 -6.72 9.48
CA LEU A 69 -3.37 -5.30 9.63
C LEU A 69 -3.97 -4.79 10.94
N SER A 70 -3.23 -3.94 11.67
CA SER A 70 -3.78 -3.21 12.81
C SER A 70 -4.89 -2.27 12.38
N GLN A 71 -5.75 -1.85 13.33
CA GLN A 71 -6.81 -0.86 13.05
C GLN A 71 -6.26 0.42 12.40
N GLN A 72 -5.09 0.89 12.87
CA GLN A 72 -4.43 2.06 12.30
C GLN A 72 -4.08 1.88 10.83
N GLU A 73 -3.57 0.71 10.47
CA GLU A 73 -3.20 0.37 9.10
C GLU A 73 -4.42 0.16 8.21
N GLN A 74 -5.48 -0.47 8.72
CA GLN A 74 -6.75 -0.62 8.00
C GLN A 74 -7.38 0.75 7.71
N GLU A 75 -7.45 1.64 8.71
CA GLU A 75 -7.96 3.00 8.53
C GLU A 75 -7.11 3.80 7.52
N HIS A 76 -5.80 3.55 7.44
CA HIS A 76 -4.92 4.22 6.48
C HIS A 76 -5.27 3.86 5.03
N LEU A 77 -5.74 2.64 4.77
CA LEU A 77 -6.24 2.20 3.46
C LEU A 77 -7.53 2.93 3.03
N LEU A 78 -8.21 3.61 3.94
CA LEU A 78 -9.41 4.39 3.65
C LEU A 78 -9.12 5.88 3.38
N THR A 79 -7.85 6.23 3.19
CA THR A 79 -7.41 7.61 2.92
C THR A 79 -6.95 7.77 1.47
N ARG A 80 -6.81 9.02 1.02
CA ARG A 80 -6.24 9.34 -0.30
C ARG A 80 -4.85 8.74 -0.54
N ALA A 81 -4.06 8.46 0.51
CA ALA A 81 -2.77 7.76 0.35
C ALA A 81 -2.91 6.34 -0.22
N ALA A 82 -4.09 5.72 -0.12
CA ALA A 82 -4.37 4.39 -0.64
C ALA A 82 -4.46 4.33 -2.17
N ILE A 83 -4.67 5.47 -2.84
CA ILE A 83 -4.73 5.52 -4.30
C ILE A 83 -3.39 5.01 -4.86
N PRO A 84 -3.39 3.92 -5.64
CA PRO A 84 -2.17 3.29 -6.13
C PRO A 84 -1.59 4.04 -7.34
N TYR A 85 -0.38 3.68 -7.76
CA TYR A 85 0.11 4.06 -9.08
C TYR A 85 -0.53 3.15 -10.16
N ARG A 86 -0.72 3.70 -11.36
CA ARG A 86 -1.27 2.97 -12.51
C ARG A 86 -0.41 3.21 -13.74
N ASP A 87 -0.01 2.14 -14.40
CA ASP A 87 0.79 2.15 -15.63
C ASP A 87 0.26 1.08 -16.61
N PRO A 88 -0.82 1.38 -17.35
CA PRO A 88 -1.47 0.40 -18.24
C PRO A 88 -0.56 -0.18 -19.31
N THR A 89 0.47 0.56 -19.75
CA THR A 89 1.39 0.15 -20.81
C THR A 89 2.73 -0.38 -20.28
N LEU A 90 3.02 -0.20 -18.98
CA LEU A 90 4.30 -0.52 -18.35
C LEU A 90 5.48 0.23 -18.97
N THR A 91 5.23 1.42 -19.50
CA THR A 91 6.22 2.26 -20.19
C THR A 91 6.25 3.70 -19.66
N ASP A 92 5.33 4.06 -18.77
CA ASP A 92 5.24 5.43 -18.24
C ASP A 92 6.42 5.71 -17.29
N ASP A 93 6.95 6.93 -17.38
CA ASP A 93 8.05 7.36 -16.53
C ASP A 93 7.58 7.77 -15.11
N ALA A 94 8.54 7.87 -14.18
CA ALA A 94 8.21 8.20 -12.79
C ALA A 94 7.47 9.55 -12.61
N PRO A 95 7.83 10.65 -13.31
CA PRO A 95 7.06 11.89 -13.29
C PRO A 95 5.60 11.73 -13.75
N THR A 96 5.36 11.00 -14.84
CA THR A 96 4.01 10.76 -15.37
C THR A 96 3.15 10.01 -14.37
N LEU A 97 3.69 8.94 -13.78
CA LEU A 97 3.00 8.15 -12.76
C LEU A 97 2.66 8.97 -11.52
N ARG A 98 3.56 9.84 -11.06
CA ARG A 98 3.33 10.74 -9.93
C ARG A 98 2.23 11.74 -10.23
N LEU A 99 2.29 12.41 -11.38
CA LEU A 99 1.28 13.40 -11.77
C LEU A 99 -0.11 12.77 -11.89
N ARG A 100 -0.21 11.59 -12.51
CA ARG A 100 -1.48 10.86 -12.63
C ARG A 100 -2.06 10.55 -11.25
N ARG A 101 -1.24 9.97 -10.37
CA ARG A 101 -1.66 9.65 -8.99
C ARG A 101 -2.05 10.89 -8.20
N GLU A 102 -1.33 12.00 -8.34
CA GLU A 102 -1.65 13.26 -7.66
C GLU A 102 -3.01 13.81 -8.09
N ARG A 103 -3.34 13.74 -9.39
CA ARG A 103 -4.66 14.12 -9.90
C ARG A 103 -5.77 13.25 -9.32
N GLU A 104 -5.60 11.93 -9.36
CA GLU A 104 -6.56 11.00 -8.76
C GLU A 104 -6.74 11.25 -7.25
N GLN A 105 -5.66 11.59 -6.53
CA GLN A 105 -5.72 11.96 -5.13
C GLN A 105 -6.45 13.28 -4.88
N ALA A 106 -6.33 14.25 -5.78
CA ALA A 106 -7.03 15.53 -5.67
C ALA A 106 -8.55 15.38 -5.86
N GLU A 107 -8.96 14.53 -6.80
CA GLU A 107 -10.36 14.29 -7.18
C GLU A 107 -11.09 13.33 -6.22
N SER A 108 -10.35 12.55 -5.42
CA SER A 108 -10.91 11.56 -4.52
C SER A 108 -11.71 12.16 -3.35
N GLN A 109 -12.84 11.53 -3.03
CA GLN A 109 -13.65 11.87 -1.85
C GLN A 109 -13.13 11.25 -0.54
N LEU A 110 -12.07 10.44 -0.59
CA LEU A 110 -11.48 9.81 0.60
C LEU A 110 -10.88 10.85 1.56
N GLU A 111 -10.76 10.45 2.83
CA GLU A 111 -10.12 11.25 3.88
C GLU A 111 -8.67 11.59 3.48
N MET A 112 -8.23 12.83 3.74
CA MET A 112 -6.82 13.18 3.61
C MET A 112 -5.98 12.46 4.66
N SER A 113 -4.83 11.93 4.26
CA SER A 113 -3.95 11.19 5.19
C SER A 113 -3.39 12.06 6.33
N SER A 114 -3.35 13.39 6.16
CA SER A 114 -3.00 14.31 7.25
C SER A 114 -4.04 14.31 8.38
N HIS A 115 -5.34 14.20 8.06
CA HIS A 115 -6.43 14.13 9.03
C HIS A 115 -6.37 12.82 9.80
N TRP A 116 -6.24 11.69 9.09
CA TRP A 116 -6.00 10.38 9.68
C TRP A 116 -4.80 10.41 10.64
N LYS A 117 -3.67 11.00 10.21
CA LYS A 117 -2.46 11.10 11.04
C LYS A 117 -2.72 11.91 12.31
N LYS A 118 -3.42 13.04 12.20
CA LYS A 118 -3.80 13.89 13.35
C LYS A 118 -4.69 13.13 14.33
N ARG A 119 -5.70 12.39 13.85
CA ARG A 119 -6.57 11.54 14.70
C ARG A 119 -5.77 10.51 15.49
N TRP A 120 -4.80 9.85 14.86
CA TRP A 120 -3.96 8.85 15.52
C TRP A 120 -2.94 9.45 16.48
N THR A 121 -2.37 10.61 16.16
CA THR A 121 -1.49 11.33 17.10
C THR A 121 -2.24 11.70 18.38
N ARG A 122 -3.49 12.19 18.26
CA ARG A 122 -4.32 12.55 19.42
C ARG A 122 -4.70 11.34 20.29
N ARG A 123 -5.13 10.22 19.66
CA ARG A 123 -5.46 8.99 20.41
C ARG A 123 -4.27 8.48 21.23
N ARG A 124 -3.06 8.56 20.67
CA ARG A 124 -1.82 8.13 21.37
C ARG A 124 -1.49 9.00 22.59
N SER A 125 -1.84 10.28 22.58
CA SER A 125 -1.64 11.18 23.74
C SER A 125 -2.71 11.02 24.83
N GLU A 126 -3.86 10.43 24.50
CA GLU A 126 -4.95 10.18 25.46
C GLU A 126 -4.84 8.82 26.16
N THR A 127 -3.96 7.93 25.65
CA THR A 127 -3.76 6.56 26.17
C THR A 127 -2.40 6.38 26.87
N GLY A 128 -1.64 7.46 27.05
CA GLY A 128 -0.33 7.46 27.72
C GLY A 128 -0.36 8.34 28.95
#